data_AF-A0A0K6FNM0-F1
#
_entry.id   AF-A0A0K6FNM0-F1
#
_cell.length_a   1.000
_cell.length_b   1.000
_cell.length_c   1.000
_cell.angle_alpha   90.00
_cell.angle_beta   90.00
_cell.angle_gamma   90.00
#
_symmetry.space_group_name_H-M   'P 1'
#
loop_
_entity.id
_entity.type
_entity.pdbx_description
1 polymer ?
#
loop_
_entity_poly.entity_id
_entity_poly.type
_entity_poly.pdbx_seq_one_letter_code
_entity_poly.pdbx_strand_id
1 'polypeptide(L)'
;MVISPGVYRIKNAETNTIFELGRTEDSGVCSRRQNDQTNQHWFVQPSGDGVVFKNVESGQYAYTPITSIRNGSRLFGSGTSITWSLVPNGNEWAISLPRE
;
A
#
# COMPACT_ATOMS: atom_id res chain seq x y z
N MET A 1 2.81 -17.80 4.73
CA MET A 1 2.46 -16.96 5.90
C MET A 1 1.22 -16.17 5.53
N VAL A 2 0.28 -15.96 6.46
CA VAL A 2 -0.93 -15.15 6.23
C VAL A 2 -0.78 -13.90 7.10
N ILE A 3 -0.95 -12.70 6.52
CA ILE A 3 -0.96 -11.46 7.30
C ILE A 3 -2.28 -11.36 8.06
N SER A 4 -2.18 -11.18 9.38
CA SER A 4 -3.34 -10.87 10.21
C SER A 4 -3.88 -9.47 9.88
N PRO A 5 -5.20 -9.23 9.95
CA PRO A 5 -5.74 -7.88 9.86
C PRO A 5 -5.14 -6.97 10.95
N GLY A 6 -4.79 -5.73 10.62
CA GLY A 6 -4.20 -4.81 11.59
C GLY A 6 -3.65 -3.52 10.99
N VAL A 7 -3.16 -2.63 11.86
CA VAL A 7 -2.48 -1.40 11.44
C VAL A 7 -0.98 -1.68 11.32
N TYR A 8 -0.43 -1.43 10.14
CA TYR A 8 0.97 -1.66 9.81
C TYR A 8 1.65 -0.39 9.32
N ARG A 9 2.97 -0.35 9.46
CA ARG A 9 3.85 0.48 8.63
C ARG A 9 4.49 -0.44 7.60
N ILE A 10 4.36 -0.09 6.33
CA ILE A 10 4.95 -0.86 5.24
C ILE A 10 6.30 -0.22 4.94
N LYS A 11 7.38 -0.93 5.26
CA LYS A 11 8.74 -0.46 5.16
C LYS A 11 9.42 -1.08 3.94
N ASN A 12 10.01 -0.26 3.09
CA ASN A 12 10.88 -0.73 2.02
C ASN A 12 12.13 -1.37 2.66
N ALA A 13 12.40 -2.60 2.24
CA ALA A 13 13.49 -3.43 2.77
C ALA A 13 14.89 -2.85 2.53
N GLU A 14 15.12 -2.24 1.37
CA GLU A 14 16.44 -1.75 0.97
C GLU A 14 16.71 -0.36 1.55
N THR A 15 15.76 0.57 1.40
CA THR A 15 15.97 1.99 1.73
C THR A 15 15.55 2.34 3.15
N ASN A 16 14.87 1.43 3.85
CA ASN A 16 14.27 1.67 5.16
C ASN A 16 13.23 2.82 5.19
N THR A 17 12.72 3.26 4.04
CA THR A 17 11.65 4.26 3.95
C THR A 17 10.27 3.64 4.10
N ILE A 18 9.29 4.44 4.50
CA ILE A 18 7.91 4.02 4.75
C ILE A 18 7.01 4.42 3.57
N PHE A 19 6.09 3.52 3.24
CA PHE A 19 4.98 3.72 2.32
C PHE A 19 4.01 4.75 2.92
N GLU A 20 3.99 5.95 2.35
CA GLU A 20 3.25 7.10 2.87
C GLU A 20 2.26 7.61 1.82
N LEU A 21 1.02 7.88 2.23
CA LEU A 21 0.09 8.64 1.40
C LEU A 21 0.34 10.14 1.59
N GLY A 22 0.59 10.84 0.49
CA GLY A 22 0.70 12.29 0.51
C GLY A 22 -0.62 12.98 0.87
N ARG A 23 -0.53 14.16 1.49
CA ARG A 23 -1.70 14.92 2.00
C ARG A 23 -2.30 15.92 1.01
N THR A 24 -1.54 16.29 -0.02
CA THR A 24 -2.08 17.10 -1.13
C THR A 24 -2.67 16.15 -2.16
N GLU A 25 -3.72 16.58 -2.86
CA GLU A 25 -4.41 15.76 -3.88
C GLU A 25 -3.43 15.26 -4.97
N ASP A 26 -2.38 16.04 -5.25
CA ASP A 26 -1.32 15.69 -6.18
C ASP A 26 -0.17 14.89 -5.58
N SER A 27 -0.12 14.69 -4.27
CA SER A 27 0.88 13.85 -3.63
C SER A 27 0.37 12.42 -3.53
N GLY A 28 0.85 11.57 -4.44
CA GLY A 28 0.44 10.17 -4.50
C GLY A 28 0.96 9.40 -3.29
N VAL A 29 0.89 8.08 -3.39
CA VAL A 29 1.65 7.24 -2.48
C VAL A 29 3.14 7.31 -2.84
N CYS A 30 4.00 7.52 -1.84
CA CYS A 30 5.43 7.70 -2.02
C CYS A 30 6.23 7.05 -0.88
N SER A 31 7.54 7.00 -1.05
CA SER A 31 8.47 6.57 -0.01
C SER A 31 9.00 7.78 0.79
N ARG A 32 8.85 7.76 2.11
CA ARG A 32 9.30 8.83 3.01
C ARG A 32 10.05 8.29 4.22
N ARG A 33 10.84 9.15 4.89
CA ARG A 33 11.44 8.78 6.18
C ARG A 33 10.34 8.56 7.21
N GLN A 34 10.50 7.57 8.07
CA GLN A 34 9.56 7.34 9.16
C GLN A 34 9.48 8.59 10.05
N ASN A 35 8.26 9.05 10.32
CA ASN A 35 7.98 10.21 11.19
C ASN A 35 6.77 9.96 12.11
N ASP A 36 6.32 8.70 12.19
CA ASP A 36 5.20 8.20 12.99
C ASP A 36 3.84 8.88 12.75
N GLN A 37 3.72 9.72 11.72
CA GLN A 37 2.47 10.35 11.31
C GLN A 37 1.45 9.31 10.80
N THR A 38 0.17 9.60 10.98
CA THR A 38 -0.94 8.71 10.65
C THR A 38 -1.05 8.40 9.16
N ASN A 39 -0.59 9.29 8.28
CA ASN A 39 -0.51 9.03 6.84
C ASN A 39 0.53 7.99 6.42
N GLN A 40 1.40 7.56 7.35
CA GLN A 40 2.33 6.43 7.18
C GLN A 40 1.76 5.10 7.69
N HIS A 41 0.55 5.10 8.26
CA HIS A 41 -0.08 3.92 8.85
C HIS A 41 -1.18 3.41 7.91
N TRP A 42 -1.19 2.10 7.70
CA TRP A 42 -2.10 1.43 6.79
C TRP A 42 -2.82 0.32 7.53
N PHE A 43 -4.14 0.38 7.57
CA PHE A 43 -4.96 -0.75 7.96
C PHE A 43 -4.97 -1.77 6.82
N VAL A 44 -4.37 -2.91 7.08
CA VAL A 44 -4.27 -4.04 6.16
C VAL A 44 -5.29 -5.07 6.57
N GLN A 45 -6.13 -5.49 5.62
CA GLN A 45 -7.12 -6.53 5.85
C GLN A 45 -7.25 -7.44 4.62
N PRO A 46 -7.59 -8.72 4.81
CA PRO A 46 -7.87 -9.65 3.72
C PRO A 46 -8.98 -9.15 2.79
N SER A 47 -8.84 -9.44 1.49
CA SER A 47 -9.82 -9.15 0.44
C SER A 47 -9.64 -10.18 -0.69
N GLY A 48 -10.52 -11.17 -0.79
CA GLY A 48 -10.31 -12.33 -1.67
C GLY A 48 -9.00 -13.05 -1.32
N ASP A 49 -8.18 -13.35 -2.33
CA ASP A 49 -6.87 -14.02 -2.18
C ASP A 49 -5.71 -13.06 -1.84
N GLY A 50 -6.02 -11.79 -1.57
CA GLY A 50 -5.03 -10.76 -1.27
C GLY A 50 -5.44 -9.88 -0.10
N VAL A 51 -4.96 -8.64 -0.12
CA VAL A 51 -5.26 -7.64 0.91
C VAL A 51 -5.63 -6.30 0.30
N VAL A 52 -6.29 -5.46 1.08
CA VAL A 52 -6.41 -4.03 0.79
C VAL A 52 -5.60 -3.23 1.81
N PHE A 53 -5.04 -2.10 1.36
CA PHE A 53 -4.33 -1.15 2.20
C PHE A 53 -5.17 0.11 2.34
N LYS A 54 -5.77 0.35 3.50
CA LYS A 54 -6.52 1.58 3.80
C LYS A 54 -5.66 2.50 4.65
N ASN A 55 -5.39 3.70 4.17
CA ASN A 55 -4.65 4.70 4.93
C ASN A 55 -5.46 5.09 6.18
N VAL A 56 -4.81 5.11 7.34
CA VAL A 56 -5.49 5.38 8.61
C VAL A 56 -5.91 6.84 8.73
N GLU A 57 -5.11 7.77 8.20
CA GLU A 57 -5.41 9.21 8.27
C GLU A 57 -6.55 9.61 7.34
N SER A 58 -6.46 9.27 6.06
CA SER A 58 -7.44 9.72 5.06
C SER A 58 -8.62 8.76 4.87
N GLY A 59 -8.49 7.51 5.31
CA GLY A 59 -9.46 6.45 5.02
C GLY A 59 -9.46 5.99 3.56
N GLN A 60 -8.54 6.49 2.71
CA GLN A 60 -8.43 6.10 1.30
C GLN A 60 -7.60 4.83 1.12
N TYR A 61 -7.92 4.04 0.10
CA TYR A 61 -7.17 2.86 -0.28
C TYR A 61 -5.98 3.20 -1.19
N ALA A 62 -4.89 2.45 -1.05
CA ALA A 62 -3.81 2.47 -2.04
C ALA A 62 -4.31 1.90 -3.36
N TYR A 63 -4.29 2.72 -4.40
CA TYR A 63 -4.96 2.44 -5.65
C TYR A 63 -4.14 2.85 -6.87
N THR A 64 -4.33 2.11 -7.95
CA THR A 64 -3.92 2.49 -9.30
C THR A 64 -4.89 1.87 -10.32
N PRO A 65 -5.23 2.55 -11.43
CA PRO A 65 -6.12 1.99 -12.45
C PRO A 65 -5.49 0.79 -13.17
N ILE A 66 -5.97 -0.42 -12.90
CA ILE A 66 -5.42 -1.68 -13.45
C ILE A 66 -5.53 -1.71 -14.97
N THR A 67 -6.64 -1.23 -15.54
CA THR A 67 -6.91 -1.27 -16.99
C THR A 67 -5.99 -0.38 -17.84
N SER A 68 -5.22 0.51 -17.23
CA SER A 68 -4.28 1.41 -17.92
C SER A 68 -2.90 1.46 -17.26
N ILE A 69 -2.58 0.43 -16.48
CA ILE A 69 -1.31 0.31 -15.77
C ILE A 69 -0.15 0.18 -16.78
N ARG A 70 0.94 0.88 -16.49
CA ARG A 70 2.21 0.78 -17.20
C ARG A 70 3.36 1.00 -16.23
N ASN A 71 4.59 0.69 -16.64
CA ASN A 71 5.76 1.02 -15.84
C ASN A 71 5.80 2.53 -15.55
N GLY A 72 5.98 2.89 -14.28
CA GLY A 72 5.91 4.28 -13.82
C GLY A 72 4.49 4.79 -13.53
N SER A 73 3.45 3.95 -13.65
CA SER A 73 2.11 4.30 -13.19
C SER A 73 2.11 4.70 -11.72
N ARG A 74 1.38 5.77 -11.43
CA ARG A 74 1.28 6.34 -10.09
C ARG A 74 0.37 5.49 -9.20
N LEU A 75 0.76 5.39 -7.93
CA LEU A 75 -0.11 4.96 -6.83
C LEU A 75 -0.67 6.21 -6.13
N PHE A 76 -1.94 6.18 -5.75
CA PHE A 76 -2.60 7.28 -5.06
C PHE A 76 -3.70 6.76 -4.12
N GLY A 77 -4.22 7.66 -3.27
CA GLY A 77 -5.36 7.37 -2.41
C GLY A 77 -6.67 7.44 -3.18
N SER A 78 -7.52 6.41 -3.07
CA SER A 78 -8.86 6.39 -3.68
C SER A 78 -9.91 5.90 -2.69
N GLY A 79 -11.18 6.30 -2.89
CA GLY A 79 -12.32 5.67 -2.20
C GLY A 79 -12.56 4.23 -2.67
N THR A 80 -12.08 3.88 -3.86
CA THR A 80 -12.14 2.54 -4.43
C THR A 80 -10.94 1.71 -4.00
N SER A 81 -11.19 0.47 -3.56
CA SER A 81 -10.13 -0.49 -3.26
C SER A 81 -9.75 -1.33 -4.47
N ILE A 82 -8.50 -1.79 -4.49
CA ILE A 82 -8.06 -2.93 -5.31
C ILE A 82 -7.41 -3.95 -4.40
N THR A 83 -7.57 -5.23 -4.72
CA THR A 83 -6.94 -6.34 -4.01
C THR A 83 -5.49 -6.46 -4.46
N TRP A 84 -4.56 -6.35 -3.51
CA TRP A 84 -3.13 -6.51 -3.72
C TRP A 84 -2.69 -7.93 -3.36
N SER A 85 -1.87 -8.54 -4.21
CA SER A 85 -1.23 -9.82 -3.92
C SER A 85 0.02 -9.61 -3.07
N LEU A 86 0.10 -10.35 -1.96
CA LEU A 86 1.25 -10.39 -1.06
C LEU A 86 1.98 -11.71 -1.22
N VAL A 87 3.19 -11.68 -1.79
CA VAL A 87 4.02 -12.87 -2.01
C VAL A 87 5.20 -12.85 -1.02
N PRO A 88 5.29 -13.82 -0.09
CA PRO A 88 6.43 -13.92 0.81
C PRO A 88 7.75 -14.07 0.04
N ASN A 89 8.78 -13.34 0.46
CA ASN A 89 10.13 -13.45 -0.06
C ASN A 89 11.14 -13.38 1.10
N GLY A 90 11.46 -14.54 1.68
CA GLY A 90 12.28 -14.61 2.90
C GLY A 90 11.61 -13.90 4.08
N ASN A 91 12.26 -12.86 4.60
CA ASN A 91 11.76 -12.04 5.72
C ASN A 91 10.91 -10.84 5.27
N GLU A 92 10.63 -10.74 3.97
CA GLU A 92 9.98 -9.61 3.34
C GLU A 92 8.80 -10.06 2.47
N TRP A 93 8.11 -9.10 1.87
CA TRP A 93 6.96 -9.34 1.02
C TRP A 93 7.09 -8.55 -0.27
N ALA A 94 6.89 -9.22 -1.39
CA ALA A 94 6.63 -8.56 -2.66
C ALA A 94 5.13 -8.19 -2.71
N ILE A 95 4.85 -6.91 -2.93
CA ILE A 95 3.50 -6.38 -3.15
C ILE A 95 3.29 -6.25 -4.65
N SER A 96 2.25 -6.89 -5.17
CA SER A 96 1.96 -6.92 -6.61
C SER A 96 0.48 -6.68 -6.87
N LEU A 97 0.18 -6.21 -8.08
CA LEU A 97 -1.20 -6.19 -8.58
C LEU A 97 -1.79 -7.61 -8.56
N PRO A 98 -3.12 -7.74 -8.48
CA PRO A 98 -3.75 -9.05 -8.47
C PRO A 98 -3.34 -9.80 -9.75
N ARG A 99 -2.95 -11.06 -9.60
CA ARG A 99 -2.70 -11.93 -10.76
C ARG A 99 -4.02 -12.18 -11.47
N GLU A 100 -4.02 -12.10 -12.79
CA GLU A 100 -5.09 -12.67 -13.63
C GLU A 100 -5.12 -14.20 -13.49
#